data_AF-A0A7K0NUL2-F1
#
_entry.id   AF-A0A7K0NUL2-F1
#
_cell.length_a   1.000
_cell.length_b   1.000
_cell.length_c   1.000
_cell.angle_alpha   90.00
_cell.angle_beta   90.00
_cell.angle_gamma   90.00
#
_symmetry.space_group_name_H-M   'P 1'
#
loop_
_entity.id
_entity.type
_entity.pdbx_description
1 polymer ?
#
loop_
_entity_poly.entity_id
_entity_poly.type
_entity_poly.pdbx_seq_one_letter_code
_entity_poly.pdbx_strand_id
1 'polypeptide(L)' 'MNDELRSLVERQKICDVLARYARGVDRREWNLVSDAYHPDAFDDHGGYKGGVPGLLEWLERRHATIEQSMH' A
#
# COMPACT_ATOMS: atom_id res chain seq x y z
N MET A 1 24.73 16.38 -2.40
CA MET A 1 24.16 15.62 -1.27
C MET A 1 25.06 14.42 -1.03
N ASN A 2 25.57 14.19 0.19
CA ASN A 2 26.41 13.02 0.45
C ASN A 2 25.54 11.75 0.52
N ASP A 3 26.19 10.58 0.49
CA ASP A 3 25.50 9.29 0.40
C ASP A 3 24.65 8.98 1.65
N GLU A 4 25.11 9.39 2.84
CA GLU A 4 24.36 9.24 4.10
C GLU A 4 23.03 10.00 4.08
N LEU A 5 23.06 11.27 3.68
CA LEU A 5 21.85 12.08 3.59
C LEU A 5 20.90 11.56 2.52
N ARG A 6 21.43 11.05 1.38
CA ARG A 6 20.61 10.40 0.35
C ARG A 6 19.88 9.17 0.89
N SER A 7 20.58 8.30 1.61
CA SER A 7 20.00 7.10 2.22
C SER A 7 18.88 7.43 3.22
N LEU A 8 19.08 8.46 4.06
CA LEU A 8 18.04 8.91 4.99
C LEU A 8 16.79 9.43 4.27
N VAL A 9 16.96 10.20 3.20
CA VAL A 9 15.85 10.71 2.39
C VAL A 9 15.11 9.57 1.68
N GLU A 10 15.83 8.61 1.11
CA GLU A 10 15.24 7.44 0.45
C GLU A 10 14.44 6.58 1.43
N ARG A 11 14.99 6.35 2.63
CA ARG A 11 14.29 5.65 3.71
C ARG A 11 13.00 6.39 4.10
N GLN A 12 13.07 7.72 4.26
CA GLN A 12 11.88 8.49 4.61
C GLN A 12 10.80 8.41 3.53
N LYS A 13 11.18 8.49 2.25
CA LYS A 13 10.25 8.34 1.12
C LYS A 13 9.54 6.98 1.13
N ILE A 14 10.26 5.90 1.42
CA ILE A 14 9.66 4.56 1.56
C ILE A 14 8.70 4.53 2.74
N CYS A 15 9.09 5.07 3.91
CA CYS A 15 8.22 5.15 5.07
C CYS A 15 6.92 5.93 4.77
N ASP A 16 7.02 7.04 4.03
CA ASP A 16 5.86 7.84 3.66
C ASP A 16 4.89 7.08 2.74
N VAL A 17 5.40 6.26 1.82
CA VAL A 17 4.60 5.38 0.96
C VAL A 17 3.87 4.33 1.81
N LEU A 18 4.57 3.66 2.73
CA LEU A 18 3.97 2.65 3.60
C LEU A 18 2.90 3.24 4.52
N ALA A 19 3.14 4.42 5.09
CA ALA A 19 2.17 5.12 5.92
C ALA A 19 0.91 5.52 5.13
N ARG A 20 1.08 5.94 3.87
CA ARG A 20 -0.03 6.25 2.97
C ARG A 20 -0.83 5.00 2.61
N TYR A 21 -0.16 3.87 2.34
CA TYR A 21 -0.81 2.58 2.11
C TYR A 21 -1.64 2.15 3.33
N ALA A 22 -1.04 2.13 4.52
CA ALA A 22 -1.70 1.73 5.77
C ALA A 22 -2.96 2.57 6.02
N ARG A 23 -2.84 3.90 5.92
CA ARG A 23 -3.99 4.81 5.96
C ARG A 23 -5.03 4.47 4.90
N GLY A 24 -4.59 4.22 3.67
CA GLY A 24 -5.45 3.88 2.54
C GLY A 24 -6.31 2.65 2.83
N VAL A 25 -5.72 1.60 3.40
CA VAL A 25 -6.44 0.40 3.83
C VAL A 25 -7.38 0.70 4.98
N ASP A 26 -6.87 1.33 6.05
CA ASP A 26 -7.64 1.58 7.28
C ASP A 26 -8.84 2.51 7.07
N ARG A 27 -8.75 3.41 6.10
CA ARG A 27 -9.81 4.36 5.74
C ARG A 27 -10.56 3.99 4.46
N ARG A 28 -10.21 2.87 3.83
CA ARG A 28 -10.78 2.42 2.55
C ARG A 28 -10.64 3.45 1.42
N GLU A 29 -9.54 4.20 1.43
CA GLU A 29 -9.16 5.17 0.40
C GLU A 29 -8.34 4.46 -0.69
N TRP A 30 -8.99 3.67 -1.56
CA TRP A 30 -8.32 2.72 -2.48
C TRP A 30 -7.34 3.35 -3.49
N ASN A 31 -7.55 4.61 -3.86
CA ASN A 31 -6.58 5.33 -4.70
C ASN A 31 -5.22 5.46 -4.00
N LEU A 32 -5.21 5.70 -2.68
CA LEU A 32 -3.97 5.77 -1.90
C LEU A 32 -3.25 4.42 -1.81
N VAL A 33 -4.03 3.33 -1.80
CA VAL A 33 -3.50 1.97 -1.86
C VAL A 33 -2.85 1.74 -3.22
N SER A 34 -3.54 2.09 -4.31
CA SER A 34 -3.03 1.91 -5.67
C SER A 34 -1.75 2.71 -5.94
N ASP A 35 -1.65 3.92 -5.40
CA ASP A 35 -0.49 4.81 -5.55
C ASP A 35 0.78 4.28 -4.84
N ALA A 36 0.65 3.29 -3.97
CA ALA A 36 1.78 2.66 -3.28
C ALA A 36 2.49 1.59 -4.15
N TYR A 37 1.92 1.22 -5.29
CA TYR A 37 2.45 0.17 -6.16
C TYR A 37 2.98 0.72 -7.48
N HIS A 38 3.95 -0.01 -8.05
CA HIS A 38 4.33 0.18 -9.45
C HIS A 38 3.22 -0.35 -10.38
N PRO A 39 3.09 0.19 -11.62
CA PRO A 39 2.05 -0.22 -12.56
C PRO A 39 2.07 -1.72 -12.92
N ASP A 40 3.24 -2.35 -12.85
CA ASP A 40 3.50 -3.76 -13.16
C ASP A 40 3.70 -4.64 -11.92
N ALA A 41 3.38 -4.12 -10.72
CA ALA A 41 3.59 -4.84 -9.48
C ALA A 41 2.71 -6.10 -9.38
N PHE A 42 3.31 -7.15 -8.82
CA PHE A 42 2.65 -8.38 -8.40
C PHE A 42 2.62 -8.43 -6.87
N ASP A 43 1.46 -8.72 -6.29
CA ASP A 43 1.27 -8.82 -4.85
C ASP A 43 0.80 -10.24 -4.47
N ASP A 44 1.43 -10.81 -3.45
CA ASP A 44 1.00 -12.03 -2.78
C ASP A 44 0.49 -11.66 -1.38
N HIS A 45 -0.82 -11.45 -1.29
CA HIS A 45 -1.54 -11.10 -0.07
C HIS A 45 -2.10 -12.33 0.65
N GLY A 46 -1.52 -13.51 0.40
CA GLY A 46 -1.93 -14.81 0.92
C GLY A 46 -3.22 -15.33 0.27
N GLY A 47 -4.34 -14.65 0.49
CA GLY A 47 -5.64 -14.96 -0.12
C GLY A 47 -5.83 -14.39 -1.53
N TYR A 48 -4.89 -13.55 -1.97
CA TYR A 48 -4.83 -12.96 -3.29
C TYR A 48 -3.41 -13.09 -3.84
N LYS A 49 -3.27 -13.39 -5.14
CA LYS A 49 -1.99 -13.42 -5.87
C LYS A 49 -2.21 -12.89 -7.27
N GLY A 50 -1.62 -11.75 -7.61
CA GLY A 50 -1.83 -11.13 -8.92
C GLY A 50 -1.44 -9.66 -8.97
N GLY A 51 -1.93 -8.95 -9.99
CA GLY A 51 -1.64 -7.53 -10.19
C GLY A 51 -2.50 -6.58 -9.35
N VAL A 52 -2.04 -5.34 -9.22
CA VAL A 52 -2.68 -4.30 -8.38
C VAL A 52 -4.20 -4.14 -8.60
N PRO A 53 -4.75 -4.15 -9.84
CA PRO A 53 -6.20 -4.01 -10.01
C PRO A 53 -7.01 -5.10 -9.29
N GLY A 54 -6.56 -6.35 -9.37
CA GLY A 54 -7.23 -7.45 -8.68
C GLY A 54 -7.01 -7.42 -7.17
N LEU A 55 -5.87 -6.89 -6.70
CA LEU A 55 -5.63 -6.66 -5.28
C LEU A 55 -6.64 -5.65 -4.73
N LEU A 56 -6.88 -4.53 -5.42
CA LEU A 56 -7.84 -3.51 -4.99
C LEU A 56 -9.26 -4.08 -4.88
N GLU A 57 -9.72 -4.81 -5.89
CA GLU A 57 -11.02 -5.49 -5.85
C GLU A 57 -11.13 -6.49 -4.69
N TRP A 58 -10.03 -7.18 -4.38
CA TRP A 58 -9.98 -8.13 -3.27
C TRP A 58 -10.00 -7.42 -1.91
N LEU A 59 -9.21 -6.36 -1.74
CA LEU A 59 -9.16 -5.55 -0.52
C LEU A 59 -10.50 -4.89 -0.24
N GLU A 60 -11.15 -4.32 -1.25
CA GLU A 60 -12.46 -3.69 -1.11
C GLU A 60 -13.53 -4.69 -0.64
N ARG A 61 -13.59 -5.87 -1.27
CA ARG A 61 -14.50 -6.95 -0.85
C ARG A 61 -14.21 -7.45 0.56
N ARG A 62 -12.92 -7.65 0.90
CA ARG A 62 -12.50 -8.11 2.23
C ARG A 62 -12.86 -7.10 3.32
N HIS A 63 -12.69 -5.81 3.05
CA HIS A 63 -12.96 -4.74 4.03
C HIS A 63 -14.43 -4.33 4.11
N ALA A 64 -15.30 -4.86 3.24
CA ALA A 64 -16.73 -4.54 3.27
C ALA A 64 -17.40 -4.87 4.63
N THR A 65 -16.93 -5.90 5.32
CA THR A 65 -17.49 -6.35 6.62
C THR A 65 -16.58 -6.06 7.81
N ILE A 66 -15.38 -5.49 7.60
CA ILE A 66 -14.44 -5.17 8.67
C ILE A 66 -14.81 -3.80 9.24
N GLU A 67 -15.37 -3.75 10.46
CA GLU A 67 -15.79 -2.49 11.07
C GLU A 67 -14.63 -1.49 11.18
N GLN A 68 -13.47 -1.94 11.67
CA GLN A 68 -12.25 -1.15 11.72
C GLN A 68 -11.01 -2.02 11.48
N SER A 69 -9.96 -1.42 10.92
CA SER A 69 -8.60 -1.95 10.87
C SER A 69 -7.60 -0.90 11.33
N MET A 70 -6.42 -1.35 11.74
CA MET A 70 -5.31 -0.52 12.16
C MET A 70 -4.01 -1.25 11.84
N HIS A 71 -3.03 -0.52 11.29
CA HIS A 71 -1.64 -0.97 11.10
C HIS A 71 -0.70 -0.40 12.16
#